data_AF-A0A1S2WTG6-F1
#
_entry.id   AF-A0A1S2WTG6-F1
#
_cell.length_a   1.000
_cell.length_b   1.000
_cell.length_c   1.000
_cell.angle_alpha   90.00
_cell.angle_beta   90.00
_cell.angle_gamma   90.00
#
_symmetry.space_group_name_H-M   'P 1'
#
loop_
_entity.id
_entity.type
_entity.pdbx_description
1 polymer ?
#
loop_
_entity_poly.entity_id
_entity_poly.type
_entity_poly.pdbx_seq_one_letter_code
_entity_poly.pdbx_strand_id
1 'polypeptide(L)'
;MIKENVIYKALKLNLFVAILFIIIGALNAFLNDANTTKIIIDIGILLIIISPLLRIFLELIFFIKEKNYTYVLVCIILFVIIAISVVC
;
A
#
# COMPACT_ATOMS: atom_id res chain seq x y z
N MET A 1 -8.59 3.29 19.79
CA MET A 1 -7.67 2.18 20.14
C MET A 1 -7.75 0.97 19.20
N ILE A 2 -8.88 0.25 19.04
CA ILE A 2 -8.90 -0.98 18.20
C ILE A 2 -8.64 -0.67 16.72
N LYS A 3 -9.26 0.39 16.17
CA LYS A 3 -9.09 0.86 14.79
C LYS A 3 -7.63 1.11 14.41
N GLU A 4 -6.95 1.95 15.18
CA GLU A 4 -5.56 2.35 14.91
C GLU A 4 -4.61 1.15 14.96
N ASN A 5 -4.85 0.21 15.88
CA ASN A 5 -4.02 -0.97 16.02
C ASN A 5 -4.18 -1.92 14.81
N VAL A 6 -5.39 -2.04 14.25
CA VAL A 6 -5.65 -2.81 13.03
C VAL A 6 -4.98 -2.14 11.82
N ILE A 7 -5.15 -0.83 11.66
CA ILE A 7 -4.54 -0.07 10.55
C ILE A 7 -3.02 -0.17 10.62
N TYR A 8 -2.43 0.08 11.79
CA TYR A 8 -0.99 -0.02 12.01
C TYR A 8 -0.46 -1.42 11.71
N LYS A 9 -1.14 -2.47 12.18
CA LYS A 9 -0.72 -3.85 11.94
C LYS A 9 -0.78 -4.22 10.46
N ALA A 10 -1.83 -3.82 9.75
CA ALA A 10 -1.97 -4.04 8.31
C ALA A 10 -0.91 -3.31 7.51
N LEU A 11 -0.64 -2.03 7.83
CA LEU A 11 0.39 -1.24 7.15
C LEU A 11 1.78 -1.81 7.41
N LYS A 12 2.09 -2.16 8.66
CA LYS A 12 3.38 -2.74 9.05
C LYS A 12 3.62 -4.05 8.32
N LEU A 13 2.60 -4.90 8.18
CA LEU A 13 2.69 -6.15 7.42
C LEU A 13 2.97 -5.87 5.94
N ASN A 14 2.23 -4.95 5.31
CA ASN A 14 2.42 -4.62 3.89
C ASN A 14 3.85 -4.11 3.63
N LEU A 15 4.33 -3.19 4.49
CA LEU A 15 5.66 -2.61 4.36
C LEU A 15 6.76 -3.66 4.59
N PHE A 16 6.56 -4.57 5.54
CA PHE A 16 7.49 -5.68 5.78
C PHE A 16 7.58 -6.60 4.56
N VAL A 17 6.44 -6.98 3.96
CA VAL A 17 6.39 -7.78 2.74
C VAL A 17 7.09 -7.05 1.59
N ALA A 18 6.83 -5.76 1.41
CA ALA A 18 7.46 -4.95 0.36
C ALA A 18 9.00 -4.95 0.47
N ILE A 19 9.52 -4.72 1.67
CA ILE A 19 10.96 -4.75 1.95
C ILE A 19 11.54 -6.14 1.66
N LEU A 20 10.82 -7.20 2.03
CA LEU A 20 11.25 -8.57 1.79
C LEU A 20 11.38 -8.87 0.29
N PHE A 21 10.42 -8.42 -0.54
CA PHE A 21 10.52 -8.51 -2.00
C PHE A 21 11.72 -7.75 -2.55
N ILE A 22 11.99 -6.52 -2.06
CA ILE A 22 13.15 -5.74 -2.50
C ILE A 22 14.47 -6.44 -2.13
N ILE A 23 14.56 -7.02 -0.93
CA ILE A 23 15.75 -7.76 -0.50
C ILE A 23 15.97 -9.00 -1.38
N ILE A 24 14.92 -9.76 -1.69
CA ILE A 24 15.01 -10.92 -2.60
C ILE A 24 15.44 -10.46 -4.00
N GLY A 25 14.86 -9.38 -4.51
CA GLY A 25 15.20 -8.83 -5.83
C GLY A 25 16.67 -8.39 -5.89
N ALA A 26 17.16 -7.73 -4.84
CA ALA A 26 18.56 -7.37 -4.70
C ALA A 26 19.46 -8.60 -4.62
N LEU A 27 19.06 -9.65 -3.90
CA LEU A 27 19.82 -10.91 -3.81
C LEU A 27 19.94 -11.60 -5.18
N ASN A 28 18.85 -11.63 -5.94
CA ASN A 28 18.83 -12.16 -7.31
C ASN A 28 19.67 -11.33 -8.28
N ALA A 29 19.84 -10.02 -8.02
CA ALA A 29 20.73 -9.18 -8.83
C ALA A 29 22.19 -9.63 -8.74
N PHE A 30 22.62 -10.14 -7.57
CA PHE A 30 23.95 -10.72 -7.39
C PHE A 30 24.14 -12.05 -8.15
N LEU A 31 23.05 -12.76 -8.45
CA LEU A 31 23.03 -14.03 -9.20
C LEU A 31 22.98 -13.82 -10.73
N ASN A 32 23.06 -12.57 -11.22
CA ASN A 32 23.06 -12.19 -12.64
C ASN A 32 21.77 -12.52 -13.43
N ASP A 33 20.66 -12.80 -12.74
CA ASP A 33 19.35 -12.98 -13.39
C ASP A 33 18.62 -11.65 -13.54
N ALA A 34 18.97 -10.94 -14.62
CA ALA A 34 18.48 -9.58 -14.87
C ALA A 34 16.96 -9.49 -15.08
N ASN A 35 16.31 -10.55 -15.55
CA ASN A 35 14.87 -10.52 -15.85
C ASN A 35 14.03 -10.73 -14.60
N THR A 36 14.37 -11.70 -13.75
CA THR A 36 13.63 -11.93 -12.50
C THR A 36 13.87 -10.83 -11.48
N THR A 37 15.08 -10.26 -11.42
CA THR A 37 15.39 -9.10 -10.55
C THR A 37 14.46 -7.91 -10.80
N LYS A 38 14.26 -7.51 -12.06
CA LYS A 38 13.37 -6.38 -12.39
C LYS A 38 11.95 -6.63 -11.92
N ILE A 39 11.41 -7.81 -12.24
CA ILE A 39 10.03 -8.19 -11.88
C ILE A 39 9.84 -8.17 -10.35
N ILE A 40 10.79 -8.72 -9.61
CA ILE A 40 10.71 -8.81 -8.14
C ILE A 40 10.82 -7.43 -7.49
N ILE A 41 11.70 -6.56 -7.99
CA ILE A 41 11.86 -5.20 -7.49
C ILE A 41 10.61 -4.36 -7.80
N ASP A 42 10.08 -4.46 -9.03
CA ASP A 42 8.85 -3.75 -9.42
C ASP A 42 7.66 -4.14 -8.54
N ILE A 43 7.53 -5.42 -8.20
CA ILE A 43 6.52 -5.90 -7.23
C ILE A 43 6.74 -5.27 -5.85
N GLY A 44 7.97 -5.23 -5.37
CA GLY A 44 8.32 -4.59 -4.09
C GLY A 44 7.99 -3.10 -4.06
N ILE A 45 8.31 -2.37 -5.13
CA ILE A 45 7.99 -0.95 -5.28
C ILE A 45 6.47 -0.74 -5.35
N LEU A 46 5.75 -1.57 -6.10
CA LEU A 46 4.30 -1.53 -6.18
C LEU A 46 3.66 -1.67 -4.79
N LEU A 47 4.14 -2.61 -3.97
CA LEU A 47 3.68 -2.79 -2.59
C LEU A 47 3.96 -1.55 -1.70
N ILE A 48 5.05 -0.83 -1.93
CA ILE A 48 5.32 0.44 -1.23
C ILE A 48 4.31 1.51 -1.65
N ILE A 49 4.09 1.68 -2.96
CA ILE A 49 3.16 2.68 -3.51
C ILE A 49 1.72 2.38 -3.09
N ILE A 50 1.35 1.10 -2.94
CA ILE A 50 0.01 0.71 -2.50
C ILE A 50 -0.19 0.87 -0.98
N SER A 51 0.88 1.04 -0.19
CA SER A 51 0.79 1.25 1.26
C SER A 51 -0.08 2.46 1.66
N PRO A 52 0.15 3.69 1.12
CA PRO A 52 -0.71 4.84 1.41
C PRO A 52 -2.15 4.63 0.93
N LEU A 53 -2.36 3.95 -0.19
CA LEU A 53 -3.69 3.57 -0.69
C LEU A 53 -4.41 2.64 0.29
N LEU A 54 -3.73 1.60 0.79
CA LEU A 54 -4.25 0.66 1.77
C LEU A 54 -4.64 1.36 3.07
N ARG A 55 -3.84 2.36 3.50
CA ARG A 55 -4.15 3.18 4.68
C ARG A 55 -5.48 3.91 4.53
N ILE A 56 -5.65 4.63 3.43
CA ILE A 56 -6.87 5.41 3.15
C ILE A 56 -8.07 4.47 3.00
N PHE A 57 -7.88 3.33 2.35
CA PHE A 57 -8.94 2.33 2.17
C PHE A 57 -9.40 1.73 3.50
N LEU A 58 -8.46 1.39 4.39
CA LEU A 58 -8.80 0.91 5.74
C LEU A 58 -9.54 1.99 6.54
N GLU A 59 -9.07 3.25 6.50
CA GLU A 59 -9.76 4.37 7.14
C GLU A 59 -11.20 4.55 6.62
N LEU A 60 -11.41 4.43 5.31
CA LEU A 60 -12.73 4.46 4.67
C LEU A 60 -13.67 3.39 5.24
N ILE A 61 -13.21 2.13 5.34
CA ILE A 61 -14.02 1.02 5.91
C ILE A 61 -14.46 1.34 7.34
N PHE A 62 -13.55 1.89 8.15
CA PHE A 62 -13.88 2.27 9.53
C PHE A 62 -14.86 3.45 9.59
N PHE A 63 -14.72 4.47 8.73
CA PHE A 63 -15.64 5.61 8.69
C PHE A 63 -17.04 5.23 8.21
N ILE A 64 -17.16 4.30 7.26
CA ILE A 64 -18.45 3.73 6.84
C ILE A 64 -19.11 3.01 8.03
N LYS A 65 -18.35 2.23 8.79
CA LYS A 65 -18.85 1.51 9.97
C LYS A 65 -19.32 2.47 11.07
N GLU A 66 -18.65 3.60 11.24
CA GLU A 66 -19.01 4.64 12.22
C GLU A 66 -20.16 5.56 11.74
N LYS A 67 -20.71 5.35 10.52
CA LYS A 67 -21.76 6.18 9.89
C LYS A 67 -21.42 7.68 9.81
N ASN A 68 -20.13 8.02 9.78
CA ASN A 68 -19.71 9.41 9.77
C ASN A 68 -19.50 9.91 8.32
N TYR A 69 -20.60 10.31 7.68
CA TYR A 69 -20.67 10.57 6.25
C TYR A 69 -19.75 11.69 5.75
N THR A 70 -19.42 12.68 6.59
CA THR A 70 -18.49 13.77 6.24
C THR A 70 -17.09 13.23 5.95
N TYR A 71 -16.59 12.30 6.76
CA TYR A 71 -15.25 11.73 6.62
C TYR A 71 -15.18 10.72 5.47
N VAL A 72 -16.27 9.99 5.22
CA VAL A 72 -16.37 9.10 4.05
C VAL A 72 -16.21 9.89 2.75
N LEU A 73 -16.86 11.05 2.65
CA LEU A 73 -16.81 11.91 1.47
C LEU A 73 -15.39 12.45 1.22
N VAL A 74 -14.69 12.89 2.27
CA VAL A 74 -13.28 13.32 2.17
C VAL A 74 -12.36 12.17 1.72
N CYS A 75 -12.52 10.96 2.28
CA CYS A 75 -11.73 9.80 1.85
C CYS A 75 -11.98 9.42 0.40
N ILE A 76 -13.23 9.52 -0.09
CA ILE A 76 -13.56 9.26 -1.50
C ILE A 76 -12.88 10.28 -2.41
N ILE A 77 -12.92 11.57 -2.07
CA ILE A 77 -12.23 12.62 -2.84
C ILE A 77 -10.73 12.34 -2.91
N LEU A 78 -10.10 12.01 -1.78
CA LEU A 78 -8.68 11.64 -1.75
C LEU A 78 -8.39 10.43 -2.63
N PHE A 79 -9.25 9.42 -2.61
CA PHE A 79 -9.10 8.23 -3.46
C PHE A 79 -9.20 8.57 -4.95
N VAL A 80 -10.12 9.46 -5.33
CA VAL A 80 -10.27 9.96 -6.69
C VAL A 80 -9.03 10.74 -7.14
N ILE A 81 -8.48 11.60 -6.28
CA ILE A 81 -7.25 12.37 -6.59
C ILE A 81 -6.08 11.41 -6.83
N ILE A 82 -5.92 10.39 -5.99
CA ILE A 82 -4.85 9.40 -6.16
C ILE A 82 -5.07 8.59 -7.43
N ALA A 83 -6.30 8.17 -7.72
CA ALA A 83 -6.62 7.45 -8.95
C ALA A 83 -6.28 8.28 -10.21
N ILE A 84 -6.61 9.58 -10.21
CA ILE A 84 -6.25 10.49 -11.30
C ILE A 84 -4.73 10.62 -11.39
N SER A 85 -4.01 10.77 -10.26
CA SER A 85 -2.55 10.88 -10.23
C SER A 85 -1.81 9.61 -10.66
N VAL A 86 -2.44 8.44 -10.61
CA VAL A 86 -1.85 7.17 -11.07
C VAL A 86 -2.13 6.95 -12.56
N VAL A 87 -3.24 7.49 -13.09
CA VAL A 87 -3.67 7.31 -14.49
C VAL A 87 -3.15 8.41 -15.43
N CYS A 88 -3.06 9.66 -14.97
CA CYS A 88 -2.50 10.80 -15.70
C CYS A 88 -1.05 11.05 -15.30
#